data_AF-A0A2D8TES8-F1
#
_entry.id   AF-A0A2D8TES8-F1
#
_cell.length_a   1.000
_cell.length_b   1.000
_cell.length_c   1.000
_cell.angle_alpha   90.00
_cell.angle_beta   90.00
_cell.angle_gamma   90.00
#
_symmetry.space_group_name_H-M   'P 1'
#
loop_
_entity.id
_entity.type
_entity.pdbx_description
1 polymer ?
#
loop_
_entity_poly.entity_id
_entity_poly.type
_entity_poly.pdbx_seq_one_letter_code
_entity_poly.pdbx_strand_id
1 'polypeptide(L)'
;MSQELITTIDAAWEDRANVSLTTQGPVRQAVDKALSLLDKGELRVAEPTGADGSGWQVNQWAKKAVLLSFRLNDNVMIDNGPGAGHWWDKVPSKFAGWDEAAFRAAGFRAVPGSFARAGSHIARNVILMPSFVNIGAFVDEGTMVDTWVTVGS
;
A
#
# COMPACT_ATOMS: atom_id res chain seq x y z
N MET A 1 -2.12 -16.01 -7.51
CA MET A 1 -2.66 -15.57 -6.20
C MET A 1 -3.34 -16.76 -5.52
N SER A 2 -3.20 -16.95 -4.21
CA SER A 2 -3.87 -18.09 -3.53
C SER A 2 -5.37 -17.84 -3.42
N GLN A 3 -6.19 -18.79 -3.88
CA GLN A 3 -7.65 -18.73 -3.73
C GLN A 3 -8.09 -18.60 -2.26
N GLU A 4 -7.31 -19.20 -1.34
CA GLU A 4 -7.54 -19.14 0.10
C GLU A 4 -7.43 -17.72 0.66
N LEU A 5 -6.48 -16.92 0.16
CA LEU A 5 -6.30 -15.53 0.57
C LEU A 5 -7.54 -14.70 0.21
N ILE A 6 -8.04 -14.87 -1.02
CA ILE A 6 -9.22 -14.16 -1.53
C ILE A 6 -10.44 -14.51 -0.69
N THR A 7 -10.69 -15.81 -0.48
CA THR A 7 -11.83 -16.28 0.32
C THR A 7 -11.77 -15.77 1.76
N THR A 8 -10.59 -15.73 2.38
CA THR A 8 -10.43 -15.21 3.75
C THR A 8 -10.75 -13.72 3.82
N ILE A 9 -10.25 -12.92 2.86
CA ILE A 9 -10.52 -11.49 2.80
C ILE A 9 -12.00 -11.21 2.55
N ASP A 10 -12.63 -11.95 1.63
CA ASP A 10 -14.06 -11.78 1.35
C ASP A 10 -14.92 -12.14 2.57
N ALA A 11 -14.64 -13.26 3.24
CA ALA A 11 -15.35 -13.63 4.45
C ALA A 11 -15.18 -12.59 5.57
N ALA A 12 -13.94 -12.11 5.79
CA ALA A 12 -13.66 -11.07 6.77
C ALA A 12 -14.34 -9.73 6.44
N TRP A 13 -14.50 -9.43 5.14
CA TRP A 13 -15.21 -8.23 4.70
C TRP A 13 -16.70 -8.31 4.95
N GLU A 14 -17.33 -9.47 4.71
CA GLU A 14 -18.74 -9.67 5.04
C GLU A 14 -18.96 -9.56 6.56
N ASP A 15 -18.02 -10.06 7.38
CA ASP A 15 -18.04 -9.95 8.84
C ASP A 15 -17.29 -8.72 9.40
N ARG A 16 -17.09 -7.67 8.58
CA ARG A 16 -16.28 -6.48 8.97
C ARG A 16 -16.79 -5.72 10.19
N ALA A 17 -18.03 -5.96 10.61
CA ALA A 17 -18.59 -5.40 11.83
C ALA A 17 -17.89 -5.93 13.09
N ASN A 18 -17.39 -7.18 13.04
CA ASN A 18 -16.66 -7.81 14.14
C ASN A 18 -15.13 -7.67 14.01
N VAL A 19 -14.64 -7.18 12.85
CA VAL A 19 -13.22 -6.85 12.66
C VAL A 19 -12.89 -5.53 13.37
N SER A 20 -11.93 -5.60 14.28
CA SER A 20 -11.53 -4.50 15.17
C SER A 20 -10.03 -4.52 15.46
N LEU A 21 -9.57 -3.56 16.27
CA LEU A 21 -8.17 -3.42 16.68
C LEU A 21 -7.59 -4.67 17.35
N THR A 22 -8.42 -5.44 18.06
CA THR A 22 -8.01 -6.66 18.77
C THR A 22 -8.05 -7.91 17.90
N THR A 23 -8.49 -7.81 16.65
CA THR A 23 -8.56 -8.96 15.73
C THR A 23 -7.15 -9.47 15.39
N GLN A 24 -6.95 -10.78 15.60
CA GLN A 24 -5.70 -11.50 15.35
C GLN A 24 -5.96 -12.73 14.45
N GLY A 25 -4.93 -13.55 14.23
CA GLY A 25 -5.07 -14.82 13.53
C GLY A 25 -5.28 -14.66 12.02
N PRO A 26 -6.03 -15.58 11.37
CA PRO A 26 -6.09 -15.67 9.91
C PRO A 26 -6.53 -14.38 9.20
N VAL A 27 -7.48 -13.63 9.76
CA VAL A 27 -7.95 -12.36 9.17
C VAL A 27 -6.83 -11.33 9.10
N ARG A 28 -6.12 -11.11 10.21
CA ARG A 28 -5.00 -10.18 10.26
C ARG A 28 -3.88 -10.61 9.32
N GLN A 29 -3.49 -11.89 9.37
CA GLN A 29 -2.45 -12.45 8.50
C GLN A 29 -2.80 -12.30 7.02
N ALA A 30 -4.06 -12.52 6.64
CA ALA A 30 -4.53 -12.35 5.27
C ALA A 30 -4.46 -10.89 4.83
N VAL A 31 -4.90 -9.95 5.66
CA VAL A 31 -4.83 -8.50 5.33
C VAL A 31 -3.37 -8.05 5.21
N ASP A 32 -2.51 -8.40 6.17
CA ASP A 32 -1.09 -8.04 6.16
C ASP A 32 -0.39 -8.63 4.93
N LYS A 33 -0.72 -9.87 4.57
CA LYS A 33 -0.21 -10.52 3.35
C LYS A 33 -0.68 -9.78 2.10
N ALA A 34 -1.96 -9.43 2.00
CA ALA A 34 -2.51 -8.71 0.85
C ALA A 34 -1.84 -7.33 0.68
N LEU A 35 -1.66 -6.57 1.77
CA LEU A 35 -0.95 -5.29 1.75
C LEU A 35 0.52 -5.47 1.34
N SER A 36 1.19 -6.51 1.83
CA SER A 36 2.56 -6.83 1.41
C SER A 36 2.66 -7.14 -0.09
N LEU A 37 1.68 -7.85 -0.65
CA LEU A 37 1.62 -8.14 -2.09
C LEU A 37 1.36 -6.87 -2.91
N LEU A 38 0.48 -5.97 -2.43
CA LEU A 38 0.29 -4.64 -3.04
C LEU A 38 1.58 -3.83 -3.00
N ASP A 39 2.27 -3.81 -1.86
CA ASP A 39 3.50 -3.03 -1.68
C ASP A 39 4.63 -3.48 -2.62
N LYS A 40 4.70 -4.79 -2.89
CA LYS A 40 5.65 -5.43 -3.81
C LYS A 40 5.24 -5.39 -5.28
N GLY A 41 3.99 -5.01 -5.59
CA GLY A 41 3.46 -5.06 -6.96
C GLY A 41 3.10 -6.46 -7.44
N GLU A 42 3.14 -7.47 -6.57
CA GLU A 42 2.69 -8.85 -6.87
C GLU A 42 1.15 -8.95 -6.90
N LEU A 43 0.47 -7.94 -6.35
CA LEU A 43 -0.95 -7.69 -6.47
C LEU A 43 -1.15 -6.24 -6.92
N ARG A 44 -2.14 -6.01 -7.78
CA ARG A 44 -2.61 -4.67 -8.14
C ARG A 44 -4.13 -4.58 -8.02
N VAL A 45 -4.62 -3.43 -7.59
CA VAL A 45 -6.06 -3.18 -7.34
C VAL A 45 -6.88 -3.29 -8.64
N ALA A 46 -6.31 -2.90 -9.76
CA ALA A 46 -6.87 -3.13 -11.08
C ALA A 46 -5.76 -3.53 -12.04
N GLU A 47 -6.04 -4.45 -12.97
CA GLU A 47 -5.11 -4.96 -13.97
C GLU A 47 -5.73 -4.99 -15.38
N PRO A 48 -4.91 -4.84 -16.44
CA PRO A 48 -5.43 -4.90 -17.81
C PRO A 48 -5.90 -6.32 -18.16
N THR A 49 -7.03 -6.44 -18.86
CA THR A 49 -7.65 -7.72 -19.26
C THR A 49 -7.20 -8.23 -20.63
N GLY A 50 -6.25 -7.55 -21.28
CA GLY A 50 -5.77 -7.89 -22.62
C GLY A 50 -4.36 -7.34 -22.84
N ALA A 51 -3.63 -7.95 -23.79
CA ALA A 51 -2.26 -7.55 -24.12
C ALA A 51 -2.17 -6.13 -24.72
N ASP A 52 -3.28 -5.61 -25.24
CA ASP A 52 -3.42 -4.26 -25.79
C ASP A 52 -3.91 -3.22 -24.78
N GLY A 53 -4.20 -3.62 -23.54
CA GLY A 53 -4.73 -2.72 -22.51
C GLY A 53 -6.15 -2.21 -22.78
N SER A 54 -6.91 -2.85 -23.68
CA SER A 54 -8.25 -2.39 -24.10
C SER A 54 -9.33 -2.50 -23.01
N GLY A 55 -9.05 -3.21 -21.92
CA GLY A 55 -9.94 -3.34 -20.78
C GLY A 55 -9.19 -3.44 -19.46
N TRP A 56 -9.88 -3.08 -18.37
CA TRP A 56 -9.36 -3.16 -17.00
C TRP A 56 -10.31 -3.97 -16.13
N GLN A 57 -9.75 -4.87 -15.32
CA GLN A 57 -10.47 -5.63 -14.31
C GLN A 57 -10.05 -5.15 -12.93
N VAL A 58 -11.04 -4.96 -12.05
CA VAL A 58 -10.79 -4.58 -10.65
C VAL A 58 -10.75 -5.82 -9.76
N ASN A 59 -9.65 -5.98 -9.04
CA ASN A 59 -9.51 -6.94 -7.95
C ASN A 59 -10.20 -6.39 -6.69
N GLN A 60 -11.54 -6.53 -6.62
CA GLN A 60 -12.35 -5.97 -5.54
C GLN A 60 -11.90 -6.42 -4.14
N TRP A 61 -11.46 -7.67 -4.00
CA TRP A 61 -10.94 -8.19 -2.74
C TRP A 61 -9.69 -7.44 -2.26
N ALA A 62 -8.84 -6.92 -3.17
CA ALA A 62 -7.71 -6.09 -2.80
C ALA A 62 -8.16 -4.77 -2.14
N LYS A 63 -9.24 -4.15 -2.65
CA LYS A 63 -9.86 -2.98 -2.01
C LYS A 63 -10.43 -3.32 -0.64
N LYS A 64 -11.09 -4.47 -0.51
CA LYS A 64 -11.58 -4.97 0.78
C LYS A 64 -10.43 -5.14 1.79
N ALA A 65 -9.29 -5.69 1.38
CA ALA A 65 -8.12 -5.82 2.24
C ALA A 65 -7.60 -4.46 2.73
N VAL A 66 -7.50 -3.46 1.83
CA VAL A 66 -7.14 -2.08 2.20
C VAL A 66 -8.13 -1.52 3.22
N LEU A 67 -9.43 -1.67 3.02
CA LEU A 67 -10.44 -1.15 3.94
C LEU A 67 -10.44 -1.89 5.30
N LEU A 68 -10.21 -3.20 5.32
CA LEU A 68 -10.04 -3.97 6.55
C LEU A 68 -8.81 -3.52 7.33
N SER A 69 -7.72 -3.15 6.65
CA SER A 69 -6.52 -2.64 7.32
C SER A 69 -6.81 -1.41 8.19
N PHE A 70 -7.74 -0.54 7.78
CA PHE A 70 -8.11 0.65 8.55
C PHE A 70 -8.91 0.31 9.82
N ARG A 71 -9.62 -0.83 9.82
CA ARG A 71 -10.32 -1.37 11.00
C ARG A 71 -9.39 -2.09 11.96
N LEU A 72 -8.35 -2.73 11.41
CA LEU A 72 -7.36 -3.49 12.17
C LEU A 72 -6.33 -2.59 12.87
N ASN A 73 -6.10 -1.38 12.38
CA ASN A 73 -5.05 -0.51 12.92
C ASN A 73 -5.65 0.74 13.58
N ASP A 74 -5.13 1.08 14.76
CA ASP A 74 -5.45 2.33 15.43
C ASP A 74 -4.51 3.43 14.97
N ASN A 75 -4.92 4.68 15.16
CA ASN A 75 -4.00 5.79 14.99
C ASN A 75 -2.90 5.71 16.04
N VAL A 76 -1.69 6.05 15.63
CA VAL A 76 -0.52 6.11 16.51
C VAL A 76 0.21 7.43 16.27
N MET A 77 1.01 7.85 17.25
CA MET A 77 1.92 8.96 17.05
C MET A 77 3.01 8.53 16.08
N ILE A 78 3.30 9.38 15.11
CA ILE A 78 4.40 9.22 14.16
C ILE A 78 5.37 10.37 14.41
N ASP A 79 6.59 10.02 14.81
CA ASP A 79 7.62 10.97 15.23
C ASP A 79 8.33 11.65 14.05
N ASN A 80 9.25 12.56 14.38
CA ASN A 80 10.11 13.32 13.45
C ASN A 80 9.38 14.39 12.62
N GLY A 81 8.31 14.97 13.16
CA GLY A 81 7.68 16.16 12.60
C GLY A 81 8.50 17.44 12.82
N PRO A 82 8.24 18.51 12.05
CA PRO A 82 8.90 19.79 12.23
C PRO A 82 8.79 20.32 13.67
N GLY A 83 9.89 20.84 14.21
CA GLY A 83 9.91 21.43 15.55
C GLY A 83 9.62 20.44 16.69
N ALA A 84 10.04 19.18 16.54
CA ALA A 84 9.67 18.07 17.43
C ALA A 84 8.16 17.80 17.46
N GLY A 85 7.45 18.14 16.38
CA GLY A 85 6.05 17.78 16.18
C GLY A 85 5.86 16.29 15.87
N HIS A 86 4.60 15.86 15.92
CA HIS A 86 4.18 14.51 15.58
C HIS A 86 3.04 14.54 14.55
N TRP A 87 2.90 13.46 13.79
CA TRP A 87 1.66 13.15 13.09
C TRP A 87 0.82 12.13 13.88
N TRP A 88 -0.45 12.02 13.52
CA TRP A 88 -1.41 11.08 14.12
C TRP A 88 -2.18 10.38 13.00
N ASP A 89 -1.77 9.15 12.68
CA ASP A 89 -2.36 8.35 11.59
C ASP A 89 -2.16 6.86 11.91
N LYS A 90 -2.91 5.99 11.22
CA LYS A 90 -2.88 4.53 11.35
C LYS A 90 -2.22 3.81 10.18
N VAL A 91 -1.89 4.53 9.12
CA VAL A 91 -1.26 3.94 7.93
C VAL A 91 0.25 4.21 7.96
N PRO A 92 1.09 3.18 8.07
CA PRO A 92 2.53 3.37 8.11
C PRO A 92 3.08 3.86 6.75
N SER A 93 4.22 4.55 6.81
CA SER A 93 5.03 4.84 5.62
C SER A 93 5.50 3.55 4.96
N LYS A 94 5.54 3.51 3.62
CA LYS A 94 6.19 2.43 2.87
C LYS A 94 7.63 2.22 3.31
N PHE A 95 8.31 3.32 3.66
CA PHE A 95 9.73 3.35 4.00
C PHE A 95 10.01 3.07 5.49
N ALA A 96 8.97 2.79 6.29
CA ALA A 96 9.15 2.47 7.71
C ALA A 96 10.03 1.22 7.87
N GLY A 97 11.15 1.35 8.60
CA GLY A 97 12.10 0.26 8.82
C GLY A 97 13.00 -0.09 7.63
N TRP A 98 12.99 0.70 6.54
CA TRP A 98 13.89 0.46 5.40
C TRP A 98 15.33 0.86 5.73
N ASP A 99 16.26 0.05 5.25
CA ASP A 99 17.69 0.32 5.25
C ASP A 99 18.22 0.59 3.83
N GLU A 100 19.54 0.81 3.71
CA GLU A 100 20.18 1.06 2.42
C GLU A 100 19.98 -0.11 1.44
N ALA A 101 20.02 -1.36 1.92
CA ALA A 101 19.87 -2.54 1.09
C ALA A 101 18.46 -2.60 0.48
N ALA A 102 17.42 -2.27 1.26
CA ALA A 102 16.04 -2.20 0.79
C ALA A 102 15.88 -1.16 -0.34
N PHE A 103 16.42 0.05 -0.18
CA PHE A 103 16.37 1.08 -1.23
C PHE A 103 17.13 0.66 -2.50
N ARG A 104 18.32 0.06 -2.36
CA ARG A 104 19.10 -0.44 -3.51
C ARG A 104 18.37 -1.55 -4.26
N ALA A 105 17.74 -2.47 -3.54
CA ALA A 105 16.98 -3.56 -4.13
C ALA A 105 15.76 -3.04 -4.92
N ALA A 106 15.02 -2.08 -4.33
CA ALA A 106 13.84 -1.49 -4.95
C ALA A 106 14.18 -0.67 -6.21
N GLY A 107 15.30 0.06 -6.21
CA GLY A 107 15.86 0.68 -7.41
C GLY A 107 15.08 1.89 -7.95
N PHE A 108 14.21 2.51 -7.15
CA PHE A 108 13.64 3.84 -7.41
C PHE A 108 14.38 4.91 -6.62
N ARG A 109 14.12 6.18 -6.94
CA ARG A 109 14.61 7.35 -6.19
C ARG A 109 13.47 7.97 -5.39
N ALA A 110 13.61 8.03 -4.08
CA ALA A 110 12.75 8.80 -3.19
C ALA A 110 13.47 10.09 -2.78
N VAL A 111 13.14 11.21 -3.43
CA VAL A 111 13.71 12.52 -3.09
C VAL A 111 13.11 13.00 -1.76
N PRO A 112 13.89 13.64 -0.85
CA PRO A 112 13.36 14.16 0.41
C PRO A 112 12.10 15.02 0.19
N GLY A 113 11.04 14.74 0.96
CA GLY A 113 9.71 15.32 0.75
C GLY A 113 8.77 14.44 -0.08
N SER A 114 9.22 13.29 -0.58
CA SER A 114 8.35 12.24 -1.12
C SER A 114 7.77 11.39 0.01
N PHE A 115 6.47 11.13 -0.07
CA PHE A 115 5.72 10.35 0.91
C PHE A 115 4.98 9.23 0.19
N ALA A 116 5.15 7.99 0.64
CA ALA A 116 4.41 6.84 0.13
C ALA A 116 3.85 6.03 1.30
N ARG A 117 2.58 5.62 1.22
CA ARG A 117 1.98 4.72 2.23
C ARG A 117 2.33 3.27 1.94
N ALA A 118 2.52 2.48 3.00
CA ALA A 118 2.67 1.04 2.87
C ALA A 118 1.47 0.44 2.12
N GLY A 119 1.71 -0.53 1.24
CA GLY A 119 0.70 -1.06 0.35
C GLY A 119 0.56 -0.27 -0.96
N SER A 120 1.52 0.59 -1.29
CA SER A 120 1.68 1.20 -2.61
C SER A 120 2.89 0.59 -3.33
N HIS A 121 2.74 0.25 -4.61
CA HIS A 121 3.84 -0.24 -5.42
C HIS A 121 4.56 0.91 -6.12
N ILE A 122 5.89 0.90 -6.05
CA ILE A 122 6.77 1.79 -6.80
C ILE A 122 7.83 0.90 -7.46
N ALA A 123 7.79 0.85 -8.78
CA ALA A 123 8.68 0.03 -9.59
C ALA A 123 10.10 0.60 -9.69
N ARG A 124 11.01 -0.19 -10.25
CA ARG A 124 12.39 0.23 -10.54
C ARG A 124 12.41 1.46 -11.44
N ASN A 125 13.46 2.27 -11.34
CA ASN A 125 13.70 3.46 -12.16
C ASN A 125 12.66 4.58 -12.03
N VAL A 126 11.67 4.45 -11.14
CA VAL A 126 10.76 5.55 -10.78
C VAL A 126 11.52 6.65 -10.05
N ILE A 127 11.14 7.91 -10.31
CA ILE A 127 11.62 9.07 -9.56
C ILE A 127 10.43 9.70 -8.84
N LEU A 128 10.47 9.69 -7.50
CA LEU A 128 9.54 10.43 -6.66
C LEU A 128 10.20 11.75 -6.23
N MET A 129 9.83 12.84 -6.88
CA MET A 129 10.06 14.20 -6.37
C MET A 129 9.20 14.43 -5.11
N PRO A 130 9.29 15.58 -4.40
CA PRO A 130 8.40 15.85 -3.29
C PRO A 130 6.93 15.71 -3.71
N SER A 131 6.27 14.64 -3.26
CA SER A 131 5.00 14.13 -3.82
C SER A 131 4.34 13.18 -2.83
N PHE A 132 3.11 12.75 -3.11
CA PHE A 132 2.37 11.79 -2.28
C PHE A 132 1.85 10.61 -3.11
N VAL A 133 2.13 9.39 -2.68
CA VAL A 133 1.60 8.14 -3.25
C VAL A 133 0.78 7.41 -2.18
N ASN A 134 -0.52 7.26 -2.43
CA ASN A 134 -1.45 6.67 -1.47
C ASN A 134 -1.47 5.13 -1.55
N ILE A 135 -2.00 4.49 -0.50
CA ILE A 135 -2.16 3.03 -0.42
C ILE A 135 -2.99 2.49 -1.60
N GLY A 136 -2.59 1.35 -2.16
CA GLY A 136 -3.26 0.72 -3.30
C GLY A 136 -2.77 1.21 -4.67
N ALA A 137 -2.02 2.30 -4.74
CA ALA A 137 -1.44 2.81 -5.97
C ALA A 137 -0.40 1.85 -6.57
N PHE A 138 -0.27 1.89 -7.90
CA PHE A 138 0.73 1.13 -8.65
C PHE A 138 1.46 2.09 -9.60
N VAL A 139 2.71 2.43 -9.28
CA VAL A 139 3.57 3.31 -10.09
C VAL A 139 4.60 2.46 -10.82
N ASP A 140 4.45 2.32 -12.13
CA ASP A 140 5.21 1.37 -12.94
C ASP A 140 6.55 1.95 -13.44
N GLU A 141 7.39 1.06 -13.97
CA GLU A 141 8.81 1.30 -14.26
C GLU A 141 9.05 2.57 -15.09
N GLY A 142 10.04 3.36 -14.67
CA GLY A 142 10.48 4.57 -15.38
C GLY A 142 9.53 5.77 -15.25
N THR A 143 8.45 5.68 -14.48
CA THR A 143 7.54 6.81 -14.25
C THR A 143 8.25 7.95 -13.51
N MET A 144 8.00 9.19 -13.93
CA MET A 144 8.38 10.40 -13.20
C MET A 144 7.18 10.93 -12.42
N VAL A 145 7.27 10.96 -11.10
CA VAL A 145 6.30 11.62 -10.21
C VAL A 145 6.89 12.94 -9.78
N ASP A 146 6.51 14.00 -10.49
CA ASP A 146 7.05 15.34 -10.30
C ASP A 146 6.58 16.03 -9.02
N THR A 147 7.21 17.17 -8.73
CA THR A 147 6.97 17.93 -7.50
C THR A 147 5.49 18.30 -7.35
N TRP A 148 4.94 18.00 -6.18
CA TRP A 148 3.55 18.19 -5.75
C TRP A 148 2.50 17.35 -6.49
N VAL A 149 2.93 16.34 -7.25
CA VAL A 149 2.02 15.32 -7.79
C VAL A 149 1.45 14.48 -6.64
N THR A 150 0.18 14.12 -6.79
CA THR A 150 -0.50 13.15 -5.93
C THR A 150 -0.97 11.97 -6.76
N VAL A 151 -0.52 10.76 -6.39
CA VAL A 151 -1.03 9.49 -6.91
C VAL A 151 -2.04 8.94 -5.89
N GLY A 152 -3.32 8.96 -6.25
CA GLY A 152 -4.42 8.56 -5.38
C GLY A 152 -4.50 7.05 -5.11
N SER A 153 -5.43 6.67 -4.23
CA SER A 153 -5.74 5.27 -3.87
C SER A 153 -6.71 4.61 -4.84
#